data_AF-A0A218NMC4-F1
#
_entry.id   AF-A0A218NMC4-F1
#
_cell.length_a   1.000
_cell.length_b   1.000
_cell.length_c   1.000
_cell.angle_alpha   90.00
_cell.angle_beta   90.00
_cell.angle_gamma   90.00
#
_symmetry.space_group_name_H-M   'P 1'
#
loop_
_entity.id
_entity.type
_entity.pdbx_description
1 polymer ?
#
loop_
_entity_poly.entity_id
_entity_poly.type
_entity_poly.pdbx_seq_one_letter_code
_entity_poly.pdbx_strand_id
1 'polypeptide(L)'
;MGKYYCHWFSPEELVHEFKIASKKAKFLELSALEGLATPSIEEINNISKDRKAWKNWLSVHYKLCTKSEVVGVSIHILLIGRKSK
;
A
#
# COMPACT_ATOMS: atom_id res chain seq x y z
N MET A 1 -1.37 10.39 -25.69
CA MET A 1 -1.42 10.80 -24.27
C MET A 1 -2.87 10.63 -23.81
N GLY A 2 -3.12 9.83 -22.76
CA GLY A 2 -4.47 9.37 -22.40
C GLY A 2 -5.43 10.51 -22.03
N LYS A 3 -6.71 10.37 -22.42
CA LYS A 3 -7.84 11.31 -22.22
C LYS A 3 -8.51 11.19 -20.83
N TYR A 4 -7.80 10.71 -19.82
CA TYR A 4 -8.39 10.40 -18.51
C TYR A 4 -7.70 11.16 -17.39
N TYR A 5 -8.51 11.70 -16.48
CA TYR A 5 -8.06 12.40 -15.29
C TYR A 5 -7.96 11.40 -14.14
N CYS A 6 -6.80 11.37 -13.47
CA CYS A 6 -6.58 10.62 -12.24
C CYS A 6 -6.27 11.62 -11.13
N HIS A 7 -6.92 11.45 -9.97
CA HIS A 7 -6.55 12.17 -8.76
C HIS A 7 -5.59 11.30 -7.94
N TRP A 8 -4.36 11.76 -7.80
CA TRP A 8 -3.33 11.06 -7.04
C TRP A 8 -3.40 11.50 -5.58
N PHE A 9 -4.05 10.69 -4.76
CA PHE A 9 -4.20 10.98 -3.33
C PHE A 9 -2.86 10.87 -2.59
N SER A 10 -2.61 11.81 -1.68
CA SER A 10 -1.68 11.53 -0.58
C SER A 10 -2.33 10.54 0.41
N PRO A 11 -1.54 9.80 1.22
CA PRO A 11 -2.07 8.93 2.27
C PRO A 11 -2.99 9.69 3.25
N GLU A 12 -2.59 10.89 3.64
CA GLU A 12 -3.32 11.74 4.59
C GLU A 12 -4.62 12.25 3.99
N GLU A 13 -4.58 12.70 2.73
CA GLU A 13 -5.74 13.14 1.98
C GLU A 13 -6.76 12.00 1.84
N LEU A 14 -6.32 10.82 1.43
CA LEU A 14 -7.20 9.65 1.28
C LEU A 14 -7.93 9.30 2.59
N VAL A 15 -7.21 9.34 3.71
CA VAL A 15 -7.79 9.07 5.05
C VAL A 15 -8.75 10.18 5.47
N HIS A 16 -8.42 11.43 5.18
CA HIS A 16 -9.27 12.58 5.47
C HIS A 16 -10.60 12.48 4.71
N GLU A 17 -10.53 12.31 3.39
CA GLU A 17 -11.70 12.19 2.52
C GLU A 17 -12.55 10.98 2.90
N PHE A 18 -11.92 9.83 3.20
CA PHE A 18 -12.65 8.64 3.66
C PHE A 18 -13.45 8.91 4.94
N LYS A 19 -12.86 9.60 5.93
CA LYS A 19 -13.53 9.90 7.21
C LYS A 19 -14.72 10.84 7.03
N ILE A 20 -14.63 11.80 6.11
CA ILE A 20 -15.72 12.75 5.82
C ILE A 20 -16.85 12.05 5.05
N ALA A 21 -16.50 11.30 4.00
CA ALA A 21 -17.46 10.63 3.14
C ALA A 21 -18.16 9.46 3.86
N SER A 22 -17.44 8.72 4.70
CA SER A 22 -17.90 7.46 5.28
C SER A 22 -18.21 7.56 6.78
N LYS A 23 -19.18 8.42 7.16
CA LYS A 23 -19.60 8.62 8.57
C LYS A 23 -20.03 7.34 9.29
N LYS A 24 -20.43 6.30 8.54
CA LYS A 24 -20.83 4.98 9.05
C LYS A 24 -19.75 3.91 8.89
N ALA A 25 -18.50 4.28 8.62
CA ALA A 25 -17.39 3.35 8.55
C ALA A 25 -16.23 3.82 9.42
N LYS A 26 -15.59 2.87 10.10
CA LYS A 26 -14.38 3.09 10.87
C LYS A 26 -13.17 2.82 9.99
N PHE A 27 -12.28 3.78 9.85
CA PHE A 27 -10.95 3.57 9.28
C PHE A 27 -10.15 2.57 10.14
N LEU A 28 -9.51 1.60 9.51
CA LEU A 28 -8.71 0.59 10.20
C LEU A 28 -7.22 0.74 9.92
N GLU A 29 -6.81 0.78 8.65
CA GLU A 29 -5.39 0.73 8.27
C GLU A 29 -5.17 1.23 6.84
N LEU A 30 -3.94 1.69 6.56
CA LEU A 30 -3.41 1.85 5.21
C LEU A 30 -2.34 0.78 4.95
N SER A 31 -2.28 0.27 3.73
CA SER A 31 -1.18 -0.58 3.27
C SER A 31 -0.65 -0.10 1.92
N ALA A 32 0.66 -0.11 1.79
CA ALA A 32 1.39 0.07 0.54
C ALA A 32 1.17 -1.16 -0.35
N LEU A 33 0.87 -0.90 -1.62
CA LEU A 33 0.88 -1.88 -2.70
C LEU A 33 1.97 -1.47 -3.69
N GLU A 34 2.70 -2.46 -4.23
CA GLU A 34 3.78 -2.20 -5.20
C GLU A 34 4.80 -1.18 -4.65
N GLY A 35 5.15 -1.29 -3.36
CA GLY A 35 6.08 -0.39 -2.68
C GLY A 35 7.54 -0.71 -3.02
N LEU A 36 8.27 -1.26 -2.05
CA LEU A 36 9.72 -1.51 -2.13
C LEU A 36 10.16 -2.44 -3.29
N ALA A 37 9.25 -3.19 -3.88
CA ALA A 37 9.55 -4.14 -4.96
C ALA A 37 9.58 -3.49 -6.35
N THR A 38 8.84 -2.40 -6.56
CA THR A 38 8.67 -1.78 -7.88
C THR A 38 9.97 -1.31 -8.54
N PRO A 39 10.92 -0.66 -7.84
CA PRO A 39 12.16 -0.25 -8.48
C PRO A 39 13.14 -1.41 -8.72
N SER A 40 12.87 -2.62 -8.22
CA SER A 40 13.84 -3.73 -8.18
C SER A 40 13.20 -5.06 -8.58
N ILE A 41 12.38 -5.04 -9.63
CA ILE A 41 11.59 -6.20 -10.07
C ILE A 41 12.49 -7.42 -10.36
N GLU A 42 13.64 -7.22 -11.01
CA GLU A 42 14.56 -8.31 -11.36
C GLU A 42 15.18 -8.96 -10.12
N GLU A 43 15.62 -8.16 -9.15
CA GLU A 43 16.19 -8.63 -7.89
C GLU A 43 15.15 -9.41 -7.08
N ILE A 44 13.92 -8.90 -7.01
CA ILE A 44 12.82 -9.57 -6.31
C ILE A 44 12.47 -10.91 -6.97
N ASN A 45 12.44 -10.96 -8.30
CA ASN A 45 12.24 -12.19 -9.06
C ASN A 45 13.37 -13.20 -8.87
N ASN A 46 14.59 -12.75 -8.60
CA ASN A 46 15.70 -13.65 -8.27
C ASN A 46 15.60 -14.16 -6.82
N ILE A 47 15.27 -13.28 -5.86
CA ILE A 47 15.04 -13.66 -4.46
C ILE A 47 13.90 -14.68 -4.35
N SER A 48 12.84 -14.55 -5.16
CA SER A 48 11.68 -15.46 -5.10
C SER A 48 12.01 -16.91 -5.49
N LYS A 49 13.11 -17.15 -6.19
CA LYS A 49 13.59 -18.50 -6.56
C LYS A 49 14.22 -19.26 -5.38
N ASP A 50 14.71 -18.55 -4.37
CA ASP A 50 15.23 -19.14 -3.13
C ASP A 50 14.16 -19.08 -2.03
N ARG A 51 13.72 -20.24 -1.56
CA ARG A 51 12.64 -20.34 -0.55
C ARG A 51 12.98 -19.63 0.76
N LYS A 52 14.23 -19.68 1.21
CA LYS A 52 14.67 -19.07 2.48
C LYS A 52 14.75 -17.55 2.31
N ALA A 53 15.36 -17.09 1.23
CA ALA A 53 15.47 -15.67 0.92
C ALA A 53 14.07 -15.05 0.72
N TRP A 54 13.19 -15.72 -0.02
CA TRP A 54 11.82 -15.28 -0.24
C TRP A 54 11.02 -15.17 1.05
N LYS A 55 11.13 -16.16 1.95
CA LYS A 55 10.48 -16.11 3.27
C LYS A 55 10.94 -14.90 4.09
N ASN A 56 12.24 -14.60 4.06
CA ASN A 56 12.79 -13.44 4.76
C ASN A 56 12.30 -12.13 4.14
N TRP A 57 12.30 -12.04 2.81
CA TRP A 57 11.77 -10.88 2.08
C TRP A 57 10.30 -10.62 2.41
N LEU A 58 9.45 -11.65 2.33
CA LEU A 58 8.03 -11.53 2.71
C LEU A 58 7.87 -11.09 4.17
N SER A 59 8.68 -11.61 5.09
CA SER A 59 8.63 -11.18 6.49
C SER A 59 8.94 -9.70 6.66
N VAL A 60 9.92 -9.17 5.92
CA VAL A 60 10.24 -7.73 5.91
C VAL A 60 9.12 -6.94 5.25
N HIS A 61 8.66 -7.37 4.08
CA HIS A 61 7.58 -6.73 3.34
C HIS A 61 6.32 -6.56 4.19
N TYR A 62 5.83 -7.63 4.84
CA TYR A 62 4.63 -7.57 5.68
C TYR A 62 4.81 -6.74 6.95
N LYS A 63 6.04 -6.57 7.47
CA LYS A 63 6.31 -5.67 8.61
C LYS A 63 6.33 -4.20 8.21
N LEU A 64 6.61 -3.91 6.94
CA LEU A 64 6.86 -2.58 6.44
C LEU A 64 5.69 -2.00 5.63
N CYS A 65 4.86 -2.84 5.01
CA CYS A 65 3.82 -2.37 4.09
C CYS A 65 2.76 -1.48 4.76
N THR A 66 2.60 -1.49 6.07
CA THR A 66 1.66 -0.61 6.80
C THR A 66 2.33 0.59 7.48
N LYS A 67 3.66 0.76 7.30
CA LYS A 67 4.40 1.91 7.81
C LYS A 67 4.13 3.12 6.94
N SER A 68 3.84 4.27 7.57
CA SER A 68 3.49 5.52 6.90
C SER A 68 4.50 5.93 5.85
N GLU A 69 5.79 5.74 6.11
CA GLU A 69 6.89 6.07 5.21
C GLU A 69 6.83 5.22 3.94
N VAL A 70 6.51 3.93 4.09
CA VAL A 70 6.41 2.99 2.97
C VAL A 70 5.13 3.18 2.18
N VAL A 71 4.01 3.49 2.85
CA VAL A 71 2.76 3.88 2.20
C VAL A 71 2.96 5.16 1.38
N GLY A 72 3.64 6.16 1.93
CA GLY A 72 3.86 7.46 1.28
C GLY A 72 4.71 7.39 0.00
N VAL A 73 5.56 6.38 -0.15
CA VAL A 73 6.39 6.17 -1.36
C VAL A 73 5.90 5.04 -2.25
N SER A 74 4.75 4.44 -1.92
CA SER A 74 4.18 3.34 -2.71
C SER A 74 3.47 3.85 -3.97
N ILE A 75 3.41 3.00 -5.00
CA ILE A 75 2.70 3.34 -6.25
C ILE A 75 1.18 3.35 -6.02
N HIS A 76 0.70 2.46 -5.15
CA HIS A 76 -0.71 2.29 -4.87
C HIS A 76 -0.95 2.18 -3.36
N ILE A 77 -2.02 2.81 -2.88
CA ILE A 77 -2.41 2.82 -1.47
C ILE A 77 -3.71 2.02 -1.32
N LEU A 78 -3.72 1.04 -0.42
CA LEU A 78 -4.93 0.35 0.02
C LEU A 78 -5.42 0.95 1.34
N LEU A 79 -6.64 1.51 1.35
CA LEU A 79 -7.34 1.91 2.57
C LEU A 79 -8.33 0.83 2.99
N ILE A 80 -8.24 0.42 4.25
CA ILE A 80 -9.15 -0.57 4.84
C ILE A 80 -10.10 0.15 5.80
N GLY A 81 -11.40 0.03 5.52
CA GLY A 81 -12.48 0.54 6.36
C GLY A 81 -13.46 -0.56 6.74
N ARG A 82 -14.05 -0.46 7.93
CA ARG A 82 -15.11 -1.36 8.39
C ARG A 82 -16.40 -0.60 8.60
N LYS A 83 -17.46 -0.99 7.89
CA LYS A 83 -18.81 -0.48 8.12
C LYS A 83 -19.23 -0.73 9.58
N SER A 84 -19.68 0.32 10.26
CA SER A 84 -20.29 0.23 11.58
C SER A 84 -21.61 -0.54 11.47
N LYS A 85 -21.95 -1.31 12.52
CA LYS A 85 -23.24 -2.03 12.59
C LYS A 85 -24.40 -1.05 12.59
#